data_AF-A0A368GAD0-F1
#
_entry.id   AF-A0A368GAD0-F1
#
_cell.length_a   1.000
_cell.length_b   1.000
_cell.length_c   1.000
_cell.angle_alpha   90.00
_cell.angle_beta   90.00
_cell.angle_gamma   90.00
#
_symmetry.space_group_name_H-M   'P 1'
#
loop_
_entity.id
_entity.type
_entity.pdbx_description
1 polymer ?
#
loop_
_entity_poly.entity_id
_entity_poly.type
_entity_poly.pdbx_seq_one_letter_code
_entity_poly.pdbx_strand_id
1 'polypeptide(L)'
;MLLLLLLLFCDTSQARQTCSWEVCNEWSHENGVINVHLVPHTHDDLGWIKTVDQYYYGAKPELVPVGVQYIYNTVIDELQKHPDRRFSFAETGFLWRWYNGHSDFEKHKLQKLVKTGQIEMIGGGWVQNDEAACHYVDIVDQMTLGLKKLDQLFGECGRPKVAWQIDPFGHSKEQANLFAMMGFTSLFFARIHFLEKEARLQNKSLEFIWNTSEDLKTQILTGAFYQDNYGPPEGFCFDALCGDDPIMDDPEMEGFNLIEKITAFVEHVRKQASFLRSSHVMLLMGSDFQYTNANTWYTNLDKLIRYVNGNVTHGVHVFYSTPSCYVKALTDASTHLPTKDDDFFPYASSNRSFWTGYFTSRPTFKGMIREASSLLQLCKQLDALADLGPADDADVETMARASALAQHHDAVTGTAKENVTRDYERRLAVATKEGEVVINDYLKKIYPKGVTKPPRHYICPLVNETICNAIKDEPTFAVTVFNSNSRQYSGFITVPYYSKQAMVMNPKGERVAVQLMKTFQVSSMDTAVRAPYELVIPVQIG
;
A
#
# COMPACT_ATOMS: atom_id res chain seq x y z
N MET A 1 -15.95 -28.97 -52.61
CA MET A 1 -16.48 -28.38 -51.35
C MET A 1 -15.90 -26.98 -51.26
N LEU A 2 -16.69 -25.94 -51.60
CA LEU A 2 -16.24 -24.55 -51.56
C LEU A 2 -16.25 -24.07 -50.10
N LEU A 3 -15.10 -23.65 -49.57
CA LEU A 3 -15.01 -22.91 -48.31
C LEU A 3 -15.31 -21.43 -48.59
N LEU A 4 -16.41 -20.93 -48.04
CA LEU A 4 -16.74 -19.51 -48.02
C LEU A 4 -16.06 -18.88 -46.79
N LEU A 5 -15.01 -18.09 -46.99
CA LEU A 5 -14.42 -17.27 -45.94
C LEU A 5 -15.15 -15.93 -45.89
N LEU A 6 -16.04 -15.78 -44.91
CA LEU A 6 -16.68 -14.50 -44.56
C LEU A 6 -15.73 -13.70 -43.68
N LEU A 7 -15.11 -12.66 -44.26
CA LEU A 7 -14.44 -11.60 -43.52
C LEU A 7 -15.50 -10.60 -43.05
N LEU A 8 -15.91 -10.74 -41.78
CA LEU A 8 -16.66 -9.70 -41.08
C LEU A 8 -15.68 -8.56 -40.77
N PHE A 9 -15.78 -7.45 -41.49
CA PHE A 9 -15.25 -6.18 -41.01
C PHE A 9 -16.08 -5.75 -39.80
N CYS A 10 -15.63 -6.15 -38.62
CA CYS A 10 -16.11 -5.54 -37.39
C CYS A 10 -15.50 -4.13 -37.38
N ASP A 11 -16.35 -3.15 -37.67
CA ASP A 11 -16.02 -1.74 -37.49
C ASP A 11 -15.76 -1.54 -36.00
N THR A 12 -14.49 -1.63 -35.59
CA THR A 12 -14.05 -1.26 -34.25
C THR A 12 -14.16 0.25 -34.15
N SER A 13 -15.39 0.76 -34.02
CA SER A 13 -15.59 1.94 -33.20
C SER A 13 -15.01 1.55 -31.84
N GLN A 14 -13.77 1.98 -31.60
CA GLN A 14 -13.14 1.88 -30.30
C GLN A 14 -14.02 2.75 -29.41
N ALA A 15 -15.02 2.14 -28.76
CA ALA A 15 -15.83 2.80 -27.77
C ALA A 15 -14.82 3.44 -26.81
N ARG A 16 -14.79 4.78 -26.79
CA ARG A 16 -13.88 5.56 -25.96
C ARG A 16 -13.99 4.94 -24.56
N GLN A 17 -12.92 4.32 -24.08
CA GLN A 17 -12.93 3.69 -22.77
C GLN A 17 -13.05 4.81 -21.75
N THR A 18 -14.27 5.09 -21.29
CA THR A 18 -14.54 6.12 -20.30
C THR A 18 -14.26 5.53 -18.93
N CYS A 19 -12.99 5.63 -18.49
CA CYS A 19 -12.57 5.16 -17.17
C CYS A 19 -13.16 6.04 -16.04
N SER A 20 -13.05 5.58 -14.80
CA SER A 20 -13.69 6.21 -13.62
C SER A 20 -13.47 7.72 -13.49
N TRP A 21 -12.25 8.20 -13.76
CA TRP A 21 -11.91 9.63 -13.66
C TRP A 21 -12.56 10.51 -14.75
N GLU A 22 -13.20 9.93 -15.77
CA GLU A 22 -13.96 10.66 -16.79
C GLU A 22 -15.49 10.57 -16.58
N VAL A 23 -15.96 9.73 -15.65
CA VAL A 23 -17.38 9.41 -15.44
C VAL A 23 -17.84 9.85 -14.04
N CYS A 24 -17.94 11.16 -13.88
CA CYS A 24 -18.45 11.78 -12.66
C CYS A 24 -19.97 11.93 -12.71
N ASN A 25 -20.64 11.69 -11.58
CA ASN A 25 -22.02 12.15 -11.42
C ASN A 25 -22.04 13.68 -11.48
N GLU A 26 -23.11 14.25 -12.05
CA GLU A 26 -23.24 15.70 -12.20
C GLU A 26 -23.32 16.38 -10.83
N TRP A 27 -22.79 17.61 -10.78
CA TRP A 27 -22.88 18.49 -9.61
C TRP A 27 -23.52 19.81 -10.02
N SER A 28 -24.01 20.57 -9.04
CA SER A 28 -24.66 21.86 -9.31
C SER A 28 -23.64 22.92 -9.72
N HIS A 29 -23.95 23.65 -10.80
CA HIS A 29 -23.20 24.82 -11.26
C HIS A 29 -23.82 26.14 -10.77
N GLU A 30 -24.85 26.08 -9.91
CA GLU A 30 -25.52 27.26 -9.38
C GLU A 30 -24.65 27.98 -8.35
N ASN A 31 -24.59 29.31 -8.45
CA ASN A 31 -23.83 30.13 -7.51
C ASN A 31 -24.41 30.03 -6.09
N GLY A 32 -23.53 29.77 -5.11
CA GLY A 32 -23.91 29.68 -3.70
C GLY A 32 -24.38 28.30 -3.24
N VAL A 33 -24.43 27.30 -4.13
CA VAL A 33 -24.69 25.91 -3.77
C VAL A 33 -23.39 25.21 -3.36
N ILE A 34 -23.41 24.51 -2.23
CA ILE A 34 -22.32 23.64 -1.79
C ILE A 34 -22.51 22.26 -2.40
N ASN A 35 -21.53 21.79 -3.17
CA ASN A 35 -21.51 20.47 -3.79
C ASN A 35 -20.80 19.47 -2.86
N VAL A 36 -21.53 18.46 -2.40
CA VAL A 36 -21.04 17.45 -1.45
C VAL A 36 -20.76 16.15 -2.20
N HIS A 37 -19.47 15.84 -2.29
CA HIS A 37 -18.94 14.61 -2.86
C HIS A 37 -18.91 13.54 -1.76
N LEU A 38 -19.91 12.66 -1.74
CA LEU A 38 -19.87 11.48 -0.87
C LEU A 38 -18.90 10.48 -1.49
N VAL A 39 -17.82 10.16 -0.79
CA VAL A 39 -16.80 9.20 -1.24
C VAL A 39 -16.87 7.94 -0.38
N PRO A 40 -17.64 6.91 -0.79
CA PRO A 40 -17.57 5.59 -0.18
C PRO A 40 -16.19 4.96 -0.35
N HIS A 41 -15.61 4.49 0.77
CA HIS A 41 -14.35 3.74 0.76
C HIS A 41 -14.33 2.77 1.94
N THR A 42 -13.31 1.92 1.97
CA THR A 42 -12.92 1.14 3.14
C THR A 42 -11.42 1.31 3.36
N HIS A 43 -10.98 1.30 4.61
CA HIS A 43 -9.56 1.23 4.95
C HIS A 43 -9.25 -0.20 5.39
N ASP A 44 -8.53 -0.95 4.55
CA ASP A 44 -8.30 -2.38 4.76
C ASP A 44 -6.82 -2.65 5.08
N ASP A 45 -6.45 -2.63 6.37
CA ASP A 45 -5.08 -2.90 6.80
C ASP A 45 -4.62 -4.30 6.40
N LEU A 46 -3.46 -4.38 5.71
CA LEU A 46 -2.80 -5.65 5.41
C LEU A 46 -2.05 -6.17 6.65
N GLY A 47 -2.80 -6.31 7.73
CA GLY A 47 -2.38 -6.80 9.03
C GLY A 47 -2.11 -5.67 10.03
N TRP A 48 -2.71 -5.79 11.22
CA TRP A 48 -2.57 -4.81 12.30
C TRP A 48 -2.93 -5.47 13.63
N ILE A 49 -4.23 -5.70 13.86
CA ILE A 49 -4.74 -6.50 14.99
C ILE A 49 -4.80 -7.99 14.62
N LYS A 50 -5.22 -8.28 13.38
CA LYS A 50 -5.25 -9.64 12.80
C LYS A 50 -4.20 -9.75 11.71
N THR A 51 -3.82 -10.97 11.33
CA THR A 51 -2.95 -11.16 10.16
C THR A 51 -3.71 -10.83 8.87
N VAL A 52 -3.00 -10.60 7.77
CA VAL A 52 -3.61 -10.35 6.45
C VAL A 52 -4.68 -11.38 6.11
N ASP A 53 -4.35 -12.68 6.22
CA ASP A 53 -5.27 -13.73 5.80
C ASP A 53 -6.45 -13.85 6.78
N GLN A 54 -6.26 -13.52 8.06
CA GLN A 54 -7.36 -13.46 9.04
C GLN A 54 -8.31 -12.30 8.74
N TYR A 55 -7.81 -11.13 8.36
CA TYR A 55 -8.64 -10.02 7.87
C TYR A 55 -9.34 -10.38 6.58
N TYR A 56 -8.67 -11.04 5.62
CA TYR A 56 -9.28 -11.44 4.37
C TYR A 56 -10.49 -12.37 4.59
N TYR A 57 -10.29 -13.45 5.35
CA TYR A 57 -11.33 -14.46 5.56
C TYR A 57 -12.38 -14.08 6.62
N GLY A 58 -12.11 -13.08 7.44
CA GLY A 58 -12.95 -12.77 8.61
C GLY A 58 -12.74 -13.72 9.80
N ALA A 59 -11.58 -14.37 9.86
CA ALA A 59 -11.21 -15.21 11.00
C ALA A 59 -10.95 -14.34 12.25
N LYS A 60 -10.97 -15.00 13.41
CA LYS A 60 -10.77 -14.36 14.73
C LYS A 60 -11.75 -13.20 14.99
N PRO A 61 -13.08 -13.41 14.83
CA PRO A 61 -14.07 -12.36 15.01
C PRO A 61 -14.09 -11.80 16.43
N GLU A 62 -13.59 -12.55 17.43
CA GLU A 62 -13.42 -12.09 18.81
C GLU A 62 -12.41 -10.94 18.96
N LEU A 63 -11.52 -10.74 17.99
CA LEU A 63 -10.60 -9.61 17.95
C LEU A 63 -11.22 -8.42 17.23
N VAL A 64 -11.64 -8.64 15.98
CA VAL A 64 -12.34 -7.67 15.13
C VAL A 64 -13.28 -8.45 14.20
N PRO A 65 -14.60 -8.28 14.28
CA PRO A 65 -15.60 -9.09 13.56
C PRO A 65 -15.84 -8.60 12.12
N VAL A 66 -14.76 -8.47 11.34
CA VAL A 66 -14.76 -7.98 9.95
C VAL A 66 -14.03 -8.94 9.01
N GLY A 67 -14.43 -8.96 7.73
CA GLY A 67 -13.80 -9.79 6.70
C GLY A 67 -13.79 -9.12 5.32
N VAL A 68 -12.59 -8.87 4.78
CA VAL A 68 -12.42 -8.09 3.53
C VAL A 68 -13.10 -8.75 2.33
N GLN A 69 -13.13 -10.09 2.25
CA GLN A 69 -13.83 -10.76 1.15
C GLN A 69 -15.33 -10.40 1.09
N TYR A 70 -15.96 -10.17 2.24
CA TYR A 70 -17.37 -9.81 2.33
C TYR A 70 -17.61 -8.36 1.91
N ILE A 71 -16.64 -7.48 2.16
CA ILE A 71 -16.67 -6.09 1.70
C ILE A 71 -16.75 -6.06 0.18
N TYR A 72 -15.82 -6.72 -0.52
CA TYR A 72 -15.86 -6.81 -1.99
C TYR A 72 -17.19 -7.37 -2.50
N ASN A 73 -17.66 -8.48 -1.93
CA ASN A 73 -18.90 -9.12 -2.37
C ASN A 73 -20.11 -8.18 -2.25
N THR A 74 -20.31 -7.60 -1.07
CA THR A 74 -21.50 -6.77 -0.82
C THR A 74 -21.43 -5.42 -1.54
N VAL A 75 -20.26 -4.81 -1.66
CA VAL A 75 -20.06 -3.59 -2.45
C VAL A 75 -20.37 -3.84 -3.92
N ILE A 76 -19.83 -4.90 -4.52
CA ILE A 76 -20.09 -5.25 -5.93
C ILE A 76 -21.58 -5.50 -6.18
N ASP A 77 -22.28 -6.16 -5.25
CA ASP A 77 -23.71 -6.42 -5.35
C ASP A 77 -24.54 -5.12 -5.22
N GLU A 78 -24.20 -4.23 -4.29
CA GLU A 78 -24.92 -2.96 -4.13
C GLU A 78 -24.66 -1.98 -5.29
N LEU A 79 -23.46 -1.96 -5.85
CA LEU A 79 -23.16 -1.12 -7.01
C LEU A 79 -23.92 -1.55 -8.27
N GLN A 80 -24.17 -2.86 -8.45
CA GLN A 80 -24.97 -3.35 -9.58
C GLN A 80 -26.43 -2.92 -9.54
N LYS A 81 -26.95 -2.53 -8.37
CA LYS A 81 -28.35 -2.13 -8.20
C LYS A 81 -28.63 -0.70 -8.68
N HIS A 82 -27.62 0.17 -8.73
CA HIS A 82 -27.81 1.57 -9.10
C HIS A 82 -26.57 2.17 -9.77
N PRO A 83 -26.68 2.71 -11.00
CA PRO A 83 -25.52 3.19 -11.79
C PRO A 83 -24.81 4.40 -11.17
N ASP A 84 -25.51 5.20 -10.36
CA ASP A 84 -24.92 6.40 -9.74
C ASP A 84 -24.11 6.09 -8.49
N ARG A 85 -24.24 4.90 -7.90
CA ARG A 85 -23.44 4.54 -6.72
C ARG A 85 -21.96 4.47 -7.09
N ARG A 86 -21.10 4.87 -6.17
CA ARG A 86 -19.64 4.92 -6.32
C ARG A 86 -18.95 4.25 -5.15
N PHE A 87 -17.77 3.70 -5.38
CA PHE A 87 -16.89 3.18 -4.33
C PHE A 87 -15.41 3.32 -4.71
N SER A 88 -14.53 3.48 -3.73
CA SER A 88 -13.09 3.57 -3.94
C SER A 88 -12.34 2.49 -3.14
N PHE A 89 -11.53 1.68 -3.83
CA PHE A 89 -10.66 0.66 -3.22
C PHE A 89 -9.19 1.07 -3.33
N ALA A 90 -8.40 0.85 -2.27
CA ALA A 90 -7.01 1.27 -2.21
C ALA A 90 -5.98 0.11 -2.27
N GLU A 91 -6.21 -0.93 -1.47
CA GLU A 91 -5.19 -1.97 -1.21
C GLU A 91 -5.22 -3.10 -2.24
N THR A 92 -4.32 -3.02 -3.23
CA THR A 92 -4.23 -4.03 -4.30
C THR A 92 -3.93 -5.43 -3.75
N GLY A 93 -3.24 -5.56 -2.63
CA GLY A 93 -2.94 -6.86 -2.03
C GLY A 93 -4.18 -7.64 -1.58
N PHE A 94 -5.25 -6.98 -1.12
CA PHE A 94 -6.53 -7.65 -0.85
C PHE A 94 -7.33 -7.88 -2.12
N LEU A 95 -7.37 -6.92 -3.03
CA LEU A 95 -7.98 -7.10 -4.35
C LEU A 95 -7.43 -8.36 -5.04
N TRP A 96 -6.11 -8.54 -5.04
CA TRP A 96 -5.47 -9.70 -5.67
C TRP A 96 -5.89 -11.03 -5.03
N ARG A 97 -6.04 -11.05 -3.70
CA ARG A 97 -6.54 -12.23 -2.96
C ARG A 97 -7.98 -12.54 -3.35
N TRP A 98 -8.84 -11.52 -3.37
CA TRP A 98 -10.22 -11.66 -3.79
C TRP A 98 -10.29 -12.15 -5.23
N TYR A 99 -9.62 -11.48 -6.17
CA TYR A 99 -9.66 -11.79 -7.59
C TYR A 99 -9.24 -13.25 -7.88
N ASN A 100 -8.18 -13.74 -7.25
CA ASN A 100 -7.72 -15.12 -7.47
C ASN A 100 -8.65 -16.20 -6.89
N GLY A 101 -9.42 -15.85 -5.85
CA GLY A 101 -10.33 -16.79 -5.18
C GLY A 101 -11.73 -16.88 -5.80
N HIS A 102 -12.06 -16.01 -6.75
CA HIS A 102 -13.43 -15.86 -7.25
C HIS A 102 -13.60 -16.35 -8.71
N SER A 103 -14.84 -16.66 -9.07
CA SER A 103 -15.20 -17.15 -10.40
C SER A 103 -15.03 -16.07 -11.47
N ASP A 104 -14.90 -16.47 -12.74
CA ASP A 104 -14.80 -15.52 -13.83
C ASP A 104 -16.05 -14.62 -13.92
N PHE A 105 -17.24 -15.13 -13.57
CA PHE A 105 -18.44 -14.32 -13.52
C PHE A 105 -18.33 -13.14 -12.53
N GLU A 106 -17.81 -13.39 -11.32
CA GLU A 106 -17.60 -12.34 -10.32
C GLU A 106 -16.49 -11.36 -10.72
N LYS A 107 -15.41 -11.86 -11.32
CA LYS A 107 -14.34 -11.02 -11.88
C LYS A 107 -14.88 -10.06 -12.96
N HIS A 108 -15.74 -10.54 -13.85
CA HIS A 108 -16.33 -9.71 -14.90
C HIS A 108 -17.26 -8.63 -14.34
N LYS A 109 -18.01 -8.90 -13.26
CA LYS A 109 -18.80 -7.87 -12.56
C LYS A 109 -17.90 -6.74 -12.04
N LEU A 110 -16.82 -7.09 -11.33
CA LEU A 110 -15.85 -6.11 -10.84
C LEU A 110 -15.23 -5.30 -11.99
N GLN A 111 -14.75 -5.98 -13.03
CA GLN A 111 -14.17 -5.33 -14.21
C GLN A 111 -15.16 -4.38 -14.89
N LYS A 112 -16.44 -4.75 -14.98
CA LYS A 112 -17.49 -3.87 -15.51
C LYS A 112 -17.62 -2.62 -14.65
N LEU A 113 -17.72 -2.75 -13.32
CA LEU A 113 -17.89 -1.62 -12.42
C LEU A 113 -16.70 -0.65 -12.43
N VAL A 114 -15.47 -1.16 -12.60
CA VAL A 114 -14.28 -0.32 -12.81
C VAL A 114 -14.36 0.41 -14.16
N LYS A 115 -14.74 -0.30 -15.23
CA LYS A 115 -14.88 0.29 -16.58
C LYS A 115 -16.03 1.30 -16.69
N THR A 116 -17.10 1.17 -15.91
CA THR A 116 -18.22 2.13 -15.89
C THR A 116 -17.99 3.28 -14.91
N GLY A 117 -16.87 3.29 -14.20
CA GLY A 117 -16.53 4.33 -13.24
C GLY A 117 -17.28 4.25 -11.91
N GLN A 118 -18.00 3.16 -11.66
CA GLN A 118 -18.64 2.93 -10.36
C GLN A 118 -17.63 2.56 -9.28
N ILE A 119 -16.54 1.89 -9.65
CA ILE A 119 -15.40 1.64 -8.76
C ILE A 119 -14.19 2.41 -9.27
N GLU A 120 -13.58 3.22 -8.40
CA GLU A 120 -12.26 3.81 -8.63
C GLU A 120 -11.19 3.02 -7.86
N MET A 121 -10.10 2.68 -8.53
CA MET A 121 -8.87 2.27 -7.85
C MET A 121 -8.09 3.53 -7.47
N ILE A 122 -7.80 3.67 -6.18
CA ILE A 122 -7.07 4.81 -5.60
C ILE A 122 -5.82 4.31 -4.88
N GLY A 123 -4.78 5.13 -4.71
CA GLY A 123 -3.50 4.65 -4.19
C GLY A 123 -2.83 3.64 -5.13
N GLY A 124 -3.25 2.38 -5.11
CA GLY A 124 -2.86 1.35 -6.09
C GLY A 124 -1.55 0.63 -5.77
N GLY A 125 -0.94 0.92 -4.62
CA GLY A 125 0.11 0.09 -4.06
C GLY A 125 -0.39 -1.31 -3.70
N TRP A 126 0.53 -2.22 -3.46
CA TRP A 126 0.21 -3.50 -2.83
C TRP A 126 -0.38 -3.28 -1.42
N VAL A 127 0.15 -2.27 -0.73
CA VAL A 127 -0.28 -1.77 0.58
C VAL A 127 -0.33 -0.25 0.57
N GLN A 128 -1.02 0.35 1.55
CA GLN A 128 -0.73 1.73 1.97
C GLN A 128 0.53 1.70 2.85
N ASN A 129 1.67 2.10 2.31
CA ASN A 129 2.96 2.03 3.00
C ASN A 129 3.14 3.12 4.06
N ASP A 130 4.03 2.90 5.02
CA ASP A 130 4.54 3.97 5.89
C ASP A 130 5.39 4.98 5.09
N GLU A 131 5.50 6.20 5.58
CA GLU A 131 6.27 7.27 4.95
C GLU A 131 7.56 7.63 5.73
N ALA A 132 7.74 7.14 6.96
CA ALA A 132 8.93 7.44 7.76
C ALA A 132 10.01 6.35 7.70
N ALA A 133 9.63 5.09 7.92
CA ALA A 133 10.55 3.96 8.07
C ALA A 133 10.74 3.14 6.79
N CYS A 134 9.93 3.39 5.75
CA CYS A 134 10.10 2.78 4.44
C CYS A 134 11.33 3.35 3.71
N HIS A 135 12.02 2.49 2.97
CA HIS A 135 13.04 2.93 2.02
C HIS A 135 12.40 3.19 0.66
N TYR A 136 12.84 4.22 -0.07
CA TYR A 136 12.25 4.59 -1.37
C TYR A 136 12.23 3.44 -2.39
N VAL A 137 13.25 2.57 -2.39
CA VAL A 137 13.29 1.37 -3.26
C VAL A 137 12.12 0.43 -2.95
N ASP A 138 11.79 0.23 -1.67
CA ASP A 138 10.71 -0.64 -1.25
C ASP A 138 9.33 -0.02 -1.56
N ILE A 139 9.23 1.31 -1.45
CA ILE A 139 8.05 2.08 -1.90
C ILE A 139 7.83 1.89 -3.40
N VAL A 140 8.88 2.08 -4.21
CA VAL A 140 8.80 1.89 -5.67
C VAL A 140 8.44 0.44 -6.01
N ASP A 141 9.04 -0.54 -5.34
CA ASP A 141 8.78 -1.96 -5.57
C ASP A 141 7.33 -2.34 -5.22
N GLN A 142 6.82 -1.92 -4.07
CA GLN A 142 5.46 -2.26 -3.65
C GLN A 142 4.41 -1.56 -4.53
N MET A 143 4.67 -0.31 -4.94
CA MET A 143 3.83 0.43 -5.90
C MET A 143 3.86 -0.24 -7.27
N THR A 144 5.03 -0.62 -7.76
CA THR A 144 5.19 -1.31 -9.05
C THR A 144 4.41 -2.62 -9.07
N LEU A 145 4.48 -3.40 -7.99
CA LEU A 145 3.73 -4.65 -7.86
C LEU A 145 2.22 -4.40 -7.94
N GLY A 146 1.69 -3.48 -7.13
CA GLY A 146 0.26 -3.15 -7.12
C GLY A 146 -0.22 -2.63 -8.48
N LEU A 147 0.43 -1.58 -9.00
CA LEU A 147 0.07 -0.95 -10.27
C LEU A 147 0.14 -1.92 -11.45
N LYS A 148 1.14 -2.81 -11.49
CA LYS A 148 1.23 -3.86 -12.52
C LYS A 148 0.04 -4.81 -12.47
N LYS A 149 -0.41 -5.23 -11.28
CA LYS A 149 -1.60 -6.08 -11.16
C LYS A 149 -2.86 -5.31 -11.59
N LEU A 150 -3.01 -4.05 -11.21
CA LEU A 150 -4.16 -3.24 -11.65
C LEU A 150 -4.23 -3.09 -13.17
N ASP A 151 -3.09 -2.81 -13.83
CA ASP A 151 -3.01 -2.72 -15.29
C ASP A 151 -3.34 -4.07 -15.96
N GLN A 152 -2.87 -5.19 -15.40
CA GLN A 152 -3.21 -6.52 -15.89
C GLN A 152 -4.71 -6.85 -15.75
N LEU A 153 -5.35 -6.42 -14.67
CA LEU A 153 -6.74 -6.76 -14.37
C LEU A 153 -7.75 -5.87 -15.10
N PHE A 154 -7.43 -4.59 -15.25
CA PHE A 154 -8.38 -3.55 -15.69
C PHE A 154 -7.88 -2.70 -16.87
N GLY A 155 -6.64 -2.90 -17.32
CA GLY A 155 -6.02 -2.08 -18.36
C GLY A 155 -5.85 -0.64 -17.90
N GLU A 156 -6.06 0.30 -18.83
CA GLU A 156 -5.95 1.73 -18.54
C GLU A 156 -6.81 2.15 -17.33
N CYS A 157 -8.07 1.69 -17.25
CA CYS A 157 -8.99 2.03 -16.16
C CYS A 157 -8.57 1.53 -14.77
N GLY A 158 -7.57 0.65 -14.67
CA GLY A 158 -6.97 0.25 -13.40
C GLY A 158 -5.95 1.25 -12.86
N ARG A 159 -5.50 2.22 -13.67
CA ARG A 159 -4.44 3.15 -13.29
C ARG A 159 -5.00 4.26 -12.39
N PRO A 160 -4.65 4.28 -11.09
CA PRO A 160 -5.16 5.30 -10.18
C PRO A 160 -4.65 6.69 -10.57
N LYS A 161 -5.49 7.71 -10.39
CA LYS A 161 -5.11 9.13 -10.55
C LYS A 161 -4.84 9.81 -9.21
N VAL A 162 -5.49 9.32 -8.16
CA VAL A 162 -5.39 9.84 -6.81
C VAL A 162 -4.57 8.91 -5.94
N ALA A 163 -3.51 9.44 -5.35
CA ALA A 163 -2.78 8.79 -4.27
C ALA A 163 -3.58 8.93 -2.97
N TRP A 164 -3.62 7.84 -2.21
CA TRP A 164 -4.43 7.72 -1.00
C TRP A 164 -3.51 7.26 0.13
N GLN A 165 -3.27 8.13 1.11
CA GLN A 165 -2.38 7.90 2.25
C GLN A 165 -3.11 8.33 3.53
N ILE A 166 -4.27 7.74 3.78
CA ILE A 166 -5.17 8.24 4.82
C ILE A 166 -4.70 7.94 6.24
N ASP A 167 -3.86 6.92 6.40
CA ASP A 167 -3.47 6.38 7.71
C ASP A 167 -1.96 6.36 8.06
N PRO A 168 -0.97 6.65 7.19
CA PRO A 168 0.41 6.82 7.63
C PRO A 168 0.55 7.93 8.67
N PHE A 169 1.46 7.76 9.62
CA PHE A 169 1.57 8.59 10.83
C PHE A 169 2.44 9.84 10.61
N GLY A 170 2.01 10.69 9.66
CA GLY A 170 2.78 11.80 9.11
C GLY A 170 3.22 11.52 7.68
N HIS A 171 3.58 12.57 6.94
CA HIS A 171 3.76 12.48 5.49
C HIS A 171 5.08 13.09 5.04
N SER A 172 5.83 12.35 4.21
CA SER A 172 7.13 12.78 3.71
C SER A 172 6.98 13.54 2.38
N LYS A 173 7.84 14.56 2.20
CA LYS A 173 7.99 15.23 0.90
C LYS A 173 8.42 14.25 -0.20
N GLU A 174 9.25 13.26 0.15
CA GLU A 174 9.75 12.25 -0.80
C GLU A 174 8.64 11.33 -1.31
N GLN A 175 7.72 10.87 -0.46
CA GLN A 175 6.56 10.09 -0.89
C GLN A 175 5.69 10.88 -1.88
N ALA A 176 5.43 12.15 -1.59
CA ALA A 176 4.69 13.03 -2.49
C ALA A 176 5.43 13.23 -3.83
N ASN A 177 6.77 13.32 -3.81
CA ASN A 177 7.60 13.38 -5.02
C ASN A 177 7.49 12.10 -5.84
N LEU A 178 7.61 10.94 -5.20
CA LEU A 178 7.46 9.64 -5.87
C LEU A 178 6.07 9.52 -6.52
N PHE A 179 5.00 9.92 -5.86
CA PHE A 179 3.66 9.93 -6.47
C PHE A 179 3.57 10.86 -7.68
N ALA A 180 4.13 12.07 -7.60
CA ALA A 180 4.17 12.98 -8.75
C ALA A 180 4.94 12.36 -9.93
N MET A 181 6.09 11.74 -9.67
CA MET A 181 6.89 11.04 -10.69
C MET A 181 6.18 9.79 -11.26
N MET A 182 5.34 9.13 -10.48
CA MET A 182 4.50 8.01 -10.92
C MET A 182 3.28 8.46 -11.74
N GLY A 183 3.04 9.78 -11.86
CA GLY A 183 1.96 10.34 -12.67
C GLY A 183 0.63 10.49 -11.93
N PHE A 184 0.62 10.42 -10.60
CA PHE A 184 -0.56 10.79 -9.81
C PHE A 184 -0.80 12.29 -9.90
N THR A 185 -2.07 12.67 -10.02
CA THR A 185 -2.49 14.07 -10.13
C THR A 185 -2.74 14.71 -8.78
N SER A 186 -3.03 13.89 -7.76
CA SER A 186 -3.38 14.37 -6.44
C SER A 186 -3.05 13.36 -5.33
N LEU A 187 -2.90 13.86 -4.10
CA LEU A 187 -2.67 13.09 -2.88
C LEU A 187 -3.63 13.52 -1.77
N PHE A 188 -4.23 12.57 -1.06
CA PHE A 188 -5.05 12.87 0.12
C PHE A 188 -4.61 12.07 1.34
N PHE A 189 -4.70 12.70 2.51
CA PHE A 189 -4.35 12.11 3.79
C PHE A 189 -5.06 12.77 4.99
N ALA A 190 -5.08 12.09 6.14
CA ALA A 190 -5.72 12.60 7.36
C ALA A 190 -4.72 13.16 8.40
N ARG A 191 -3.54 12.54 8.54
CA ARG A 191 -2.72 12.67 9.76
C ARG A 191 -1.65 13.76 9.65
N ILE A 192 -2.00 14.98 10.02
CA ILE A 192 -1.06 16.11 10.18
C ILE A 192 -0.98 16.57 11.63
N HIS A 193 0.10 17.25 12.01
CA HIS A 193 0.27 17.78 13.36
C HIS A 193 -0.91 18.66 13.79
N PHE A 194 -1.44 18.49 15.00
CA PHE A 194 -2.67 19.18 15.44
C PHE A 194 -2.61 20.73 15.37
N LEU A 195 -1.45 21.34 15.61
CA LEU A 195 -1.26 22.79 15.41
C LEU A 195 -1.21 23.21 13.93
N GLU A 196 -0.61 22.39 13.07
CA GLU A 196 -0.61 22.61 11.61
C GLU A 196 -2.06 22.55 11.10
N LYS A 197 -2.82 21.58 11.60
CA LYS A 197 -4.25 21.42 11.34
C LYS A 197 -5.06 22.67 11.69
N GLU A 198 -4.88 23.18 12.91
CA GLU A 198 -5.55 24.40 13.38
C GLU A 198 -5.23 25.61 12.48
N ALA A 199 -3.94 25.81 12.16
CA ALA A 199 -3.51 26.89 11.28
C ALA A 199 -4.09 26.77 9.87
N ARG A 200 -4.16 25.55 9.31
CA ARG A 200 -4.72 25.29 7.98
C ARG A 200 -6.22 25.50 7.90
N LEU A 201 -6.95 25.17 8.97
CA LEU A 201 -8.37 25.50 9.07
C LEU A 201 -8.56 27.01 9.05
N GLN A 202 -7.84 27.75 9.90
CA GLN A 202 -7.94 29.22 9.97
C GLN A 202 -7.60 29.91 8.64
N ASN A 203 -6.58 29.41 7.93
CA ASN A 203 -6.09 30.02 6.68
C ASN A 203 -6.70 29.43 5.41
N LYS A 204 -7.68 28.52 5.56
CA LYS A 204 -8.33 27.79 4.46
C LYS A 204 -7.31 27.15 3.51
N SER A 205 -6.37 26.40 4.07
CA SER A 205 -5.23 25.81 3.35
C SER A 205 -5.11 24.30 3.59
N LEU A 206 -6.24 23.63 3.82
CA LEU A 206 -6.34 22.16 3.82
C LEU A 206 -6.06 21.58 2.43
N GLU A 207 -6.41 22.32 1.39
CA GLU A 207 -6.09 22.02 -0.01
C GLU A 207 -4.95 22.93 -0.46
N PHE A 208 -3.93 22.36 -1.09
CA PHE A 208 -2.71 23.08 -1.45
C PHE A 208 -1.98 22.40 -2.61
N ILE A 209 -1.08 23.12 -3.26
CA ILE A 209 -0.10 22.53 -4.20
C ILE A 209 1.17 22.23 -3.41
N TRP A 210 1.54 20.96 -3.29
CA TRP A 210 2.78 20.56 -2.63
C TRP A 210 3.91 20.61 -3.65
N ASN A 211 4.93 21.44 -3.40
CA ASN A 211 6.19 21.44 -4.15
C ASN A 211 7.05 20.28 -3.66
N THR A 212 7.08 19.19 -4.41
CA THR A 212 7.61 17.90 -3.92
C THR A 212 9.09 17.72 -4.22
N SER A 213 9.65 18.41 -5.21
CA SER A 213 11.10 18.44 -5.43
C SER A 213 11.55 19.77 -6.01
N GLU A 214 12.58 20.37 -5.41
CA GLU A 214 13.23 21.55 -5.96
C GLU A 214 14.08 21.21 -7.19
N ASP A 215 14.71 20.04 -7.22
CA ASP A 215 15.59 19.64 -8.32
C ASP A 215 14.77 19.22 -9.55
N LEU A 216 13.72 18.42 -9.33
CA LEU A 216 12.87 17.92 -10.41
C LEU A 216 11.73 18.90 -10.77
N LYS A 217 11.53 19.95 -9.96
CA LYS A 217 10.41 20.92 -10.10
C LYS A 217 9.05 20.23 -10.16
N THR A 218 8.89 19.13 -9.44
CA THR A 218 7.65 18.35 -9.35
C THR A 218 6.70 18.98 -8.33
N GLN A 219 5.40 18.87 -8.61
CA GLN A 219 4.31 19.38 -7.79
C GLN A 219 3.14 18.39 -7.81
N ILE A 220 2.35 18.36 -6.73
CA ILE A 220 1.12 17.56 -6.67
C ILE A 220 0.02 18.27 -5.88
N LEU A 221 -1.22 18.26 -6.39
CA LEU A 221 -2.37 18.77 -5.65
C LEU A 221 -2.58 17.89 -4.43
N THR A 222 -2.64 18.49 -3.24
CA THR A 222 -2.72 17.74 -1.99
C THR A 222 -3.88 18.26 -1.14
N GLY A 223 -4.63 17.32 -0.53
CA GLY A 223 -5.68 17.64 0.42
C GLY A 223 -5.47 16.92 1.76
N ALA A 224 -5.32 17.70 2.82
CA ALA A 224 -5.49 17.20 4.19
C ALA A 224 -6.99 17.19 4.52
N PHE A 225 -7.54 16.06 4.95
CA PHE A 225 -8.97 15.97 5.28
C PHE A 225 -9.38 16.93 6.37
N TYR A 226 -10.66 17.33 6.42
CA TYR A 226 -11.20 18.27 7.40
C TYR A 226 -11.23 17.72 8.84
N GLN A 227 -11.49 16.42 9.02
CA GLN A 227 -11.39 15.76 10.32
C GLN A 227 -9.97 15.23 10.55
N ASP A 228 -9.64 14.89 11.79
CA ASP A 228 -8.36 14.22 12.15
C ASP A 228 -8.41 12.70 11.96
N ASN A 229 -9.45 12.23 11.27
CA ASN A 229 -9.69 10.85 10.91
C ASN A 229 -10.10 10.79 9.43
N TYR A 230 -10.32 9.58 8.93
CA TYR A 230 -10.82 9.30 7.59
C TYR A 230 -12.22 8.66 7.64
N GLY A 231 -12.99 9.00 8.68
CA GLY A 231 -14.33 8.49 8.95
C GLY A 231 -15.45 9.37 8.39
N PRO A 232 -16.70 8.90 8.43
CA PRO A 232 -17.87 9.75 8.18
C PRO A 232 -18.00 10.88 9.20
N PRO A 233 -18.79 11.91 8.88
CA PRO A 233 -19.26 12.86 9.89
C PRO A 233 -19.89 12.14 11.09
N GLU A 234 -19.70 12.69 12.29
CA GLU A 234 -20.32 12.19 13.52
C GLU A 234 -21.84 12.03 13.33
N GLY A 235 -22.39 10.86 13.69
CA GLY A 235 -23.80 10.54 13.52
C GLY A 235 -24.19 9.95 12.15
N PHE A 236 -23.21 9.75 11.25
CA PHE A 236 -23.43 9.24 9.88
C PHE A 236 -22.59 7.98 9.57
N CYS A 237 -22.17 7.22 10.58
CA CYS A 237 -21.62 5.90 10.36
C CYS A 237 -22.71 4.83 10.24
N PHE A 238 -22.95 4.34 9.03
CA PHE A 238 -23.99 3.35 8.74
C PHE A 238 -23.47 1.91 8.67
N ASP A 239 -22.30 1.64 9.25
CA ASP A 239 -21.76 0.28 9.32
C ASP A 239 -22.39 -0.52 10.46
N ALA A 240 -22.40 -1.85 10.34
CA ALA A 240 -22.98 -2.74 11.35
C ALA A 240 -22.26 -2.68 12.71
N LEU A 241 -21.00 -2.23 12.74
CA LEU A 241 -20.23 -2.05 13.96
C LEU A 241 -20.34 -0.64 14.56
N CYS A 242 -21.07 0.25 13.89
CA CYS A 242 -21.30 1.61 14.37
C CYS A 242 -22.53 1.69 15.28
N GLY A 243 -22.52 2.71 16.15
CA GLY A 243 -23.60 2.97 17.10
C GLY A 243 -24.58 4.05 16.66
N ASP A 244 -24.45 4.57 15.43
CA ASP A 244 -25.30 5.66 14.95
C ASP A 244 -26.64 5.12 14.44
N ASP A 245 -27.73 5.79 14.78
CA ASP A 245 -29.04 5.45 14.23
C ASP A 245 -29.07 5.61 12.69
N PRO A 246 -29.74 4.71 11.96
CA PRO A 246 -30.00 4.91 10.54
C PRO A 246 -30.97 6.10 10.33
N ILE A 247 -31.18 6.49 9.08
CA ILE A 247 -32.22 7.45 8.71
C ILE A 247 -33.58 6.74 8.76
N MET A 248 -34.37 7.12 9.76
CA MET A 248 -35.73 6.66 10.02
C MET A 248 -36.71 7.71 9.49
N ASP A 249 -37.21 7.47 8.27
CA ASP A 249 -37.94 8.44 7.44
C ASP A 249 -39.44 8.16 7.32
N ASP A 250 -39.95 7.15 8.01
CA ASP A 250 -41.39 6.87 8.11
C ASP A 250 -41.98 7.57 9.36
N PRO A 251 -42.83 8.59 9.20
CA PRO A 251 -43.40 9.35 10.32
C PRO A 251 -44.39 8.54 11.17
N GLU A 252 -44.84 7.38 10.70
CA GLU A 252 -45.73 6.49 11.45
C GLU A 252 -44.97 5.48 12.33
N MET A 253 -43.66 5.33 12.13
CA MET A 253 -42.82 4.42 12.90
C MET A 253 -42.19 5.12 14.13
N GLU A 254 -42.04 4.36 15.22
CA GLU A 254 -41.31 4.82 16.40
C GLU A 254 -39.84 5.12 16.02
N GLY A 255 -39.29 6.21 16.54
CA GLY A 255 -37.90 6.61 16.30
C GLY A 255 -37.67 7.45 15.04
N PHE A 256 -38.72 7.97 14.39
CA PHE A 256 -38.59 8.92 13.27
C PHE A 256 -37.59 10.04 13.59
N ASN A 257 -36.53 10.16 12.78
CA ASN A 257 -35.39 11.06 13.05
C ASN A 257 -34.95 11.88 11.82
N LEU A 258 -35.71 11.83 10.71
CA LEU A 258 -35.31 12.42 9.44
C LEU A 258 -34.94 13.90 9.53
N ILE A 259 -35.77 14.72 10.19
CA ILE A 259 -35.54 16.17 10.26
C ILE A 259 -34.25 16.48 11.02
N GLU A 260 -34.00 15.78 12.13
CA GLU A 260 -32.79 15.92 12.94
C GLU A 260 -31.55 15.52 12.14
N LYS A 261 -31.54 14.34 11.52
CA LYS A 261 -30.43 13.85 10.70
C LYS A 261 -30.10 14.80 9.54
N ILE A 262 -31.10 15.26 8.80
CA ILE A 262 -30.86 16.17 7.66
C ILE A 262 -30.34 17.53 8.13
N THR A 263 -30.87 18.05 9.23
CA THR A 263 -30.39 19.32 9.81
C THR A 263 -28.93 19.20 10.25
N ALA A 264 -28.59 18.16 11.02
CA ALA A 264 -27.22 17.91 11.47
C ALA A 264 -26.24 17.73 10.30
N PHE A 265 -26.66 17.02 9.24
CA PHE A 265 -25.85 16.84 8.04
C PHE A 265 -25.54 18.18 7.35
N VAL A 266 -26.57 18.99 7.11
CA VAL A 266 -26.43 20.29 6.43
C VAL A 266 -25.58 21.25 7.26
N GLU A 267 -25.74 21.25 8.59
CA GLU A 267 -24.90 22.04 9.50
C GLU A 267 -23.43 21.61 9.44
N HIS A 268 -23.16 20.30 9.46
CA HIS A 268 -21.81 19.77 9.31
C HIS A 268 -21.17 20.20 7.98
N VAL A 269 -21.90 20.03 6.87
CA VAL A 269 -21.45 20.41 5.52
C VAL A 269 -21.11 21.90 5.46
N ARG A 270 -22.00 22.77 5.95
CA ARG A 270 -21.77 24.22 5.95
C ARG A 270 -20.57 24.60 6.80
N LYS A 271 -20.38 23.94 7.95
CA LYS A 271 -19.22 24.15 8.81
C LYS A 271 -17.92 23.74 8.10
N GLN A 272 -17.86 22.54 7.51
CA GLN A 272 -16.69 22.09 6.76
C GLN A 272 -16.39 23.01 5.56
N ALA A 273 -17.41 23.35 4.77
CA ALA A 273 -17.28 24.25 3.62
C ALA A 273 -16.69 25.63 4.01
N SER A 274 -16.99 26.12 5.22
CA SER A 274 -16.47 27.41 5.69
C SER A 274 -14.94 27.45 5.79
N PHE A 275 -14.28 26.30 5.93
CA PHE A 275 -12.82 26.13 5.99
C PHE A 275 -12.18 25.84 4.64
N LEU A 276 -12.95 25.71 3.57
CA LEU A 276 -12.45 25.43 2.22
C LEU A 276 -12.48 26.70 1.34
N ARG A 277 -11.72 26.67 0.24
CA ARG A 277 -11.66 27.77 -0.74
C ARG A 277 -12.68 27.62 -1.87
N SER A 278 -13.13 26.39 -2.13
CA SER A 278 -14.13 26.07 -3.15
C SER A 278 -15.49 25.81 -2.50
N SER A 279 -16.54 25.69 -3.33
CA SER A 279 -17.86 25.21 -2.91
C SER A 279 -17.99 23.68 -2.99
N HIS A 280 -16.89 22.95 -3.18
CA HIS A 280 -16.87 21.49 -3.22
C HIS A 280 -16.37 20.95 -1.88
N VAL A 281 -17.12 20.00 -1.31
CA VAL A 281 -16.80 19.35 -0.03
C VAL A 281 -16.68 17.85 -0.26
N MET A 282 -15.51 17.27 0.02
CA MET A 282 -15.35 15.82 0.10
C MET A 282 -15.78 15.34 1.49
N LEU A 283 -16.74 14.42 1.52
CA LEU A 283 -17.10 13.66 2.72
C LEU A 283 -16.72 12.19 2.52
N LEU A 284 -15.93 11.68 3.45
CA LEU A 284 -15.49 10.29 3.46
C LEU A 284 -16.63 9.47 4.07
N MET A 285 -17.15 8.50 3.34
CA MET A 285 -18.25 7.66 3.81
C MET A 285 -17.73 6.24 4.01
N GLY A 286 -16.82 6.06 4.97
CA GLY A 286 -16.09 4.82 5.20
C GLY A 286 -15.10 4.96 6.34
N SER A 287 -14.48 3.86 6.77
CA SER A 287 -13.44 3.78 7.80
C SER A 287 -12.85 2.37 7.79
N ASP A 288 -12.09 2.00 8.83
CA ASP A 288 -11.48 0.68 9.04
C ASP A 288 -12.48 -0.47 8.80
N PHE A 289 -12.23 -1.27 7.76
CA PHE A 289 -12.97 -2.50 7.42
C PHE A 289 -14.50 -2.37 7.34
N GLN A 290 -15.00 -1.17 7.03
CA GLN A 290 -16.43 -0.93 6.86
C GLN A 290 -16.93 -1.50 5.52
N TYR A 291 -18.24 -1.47 5.31
CA TYR A 291 -18.93 -2.09 4.17
C TYR A 291 -18.90 -3.62 4.16
N THR A 292 -18.64 -4.27 5.30
CA THR A 292 -18.86 -5.74 5.41
C THR A 292 -20.32 -6.09 5.10
N ASN A 293 -21.25 -5.16 5.39
CA ASN A 293 -22.60 -5.14 4.85
C ASN A 293 -22.85 -3.80 4.12
N ALA A 294 -22.46 -3.71 2.85
CA ALA A 294 -22.63 -2.48 2.07
C ALA A 294 -24.10 -2.01 1.96
N ASN A 295 -25.09 -2.90 2.15
CA ASN A 295 -26.50 -2.54 2.03
C ASN A 295 -26.93 -1.47 3.03
N THR A 296 -26.42 -1.51 4.27
CA THR A 296 -26.77 -0.53 5.31
C THR A 296 -26.28 0.87 4.94
N TRP A 297 -25.07 0.96 4.40
CA TRP A 297 -24.53 2.20 3.86
C TRP A 297 -25.37 2.75 2.73
N TYR A 298 -25.51 2.00 1.64
CA TYR A 298 -26.19 2.52 0.45
C TYR A 298 -27.67 2.85 0.70
N THR A 299 -28.36 2.09 1.55
CA THR A 299 -29.74 2.42 1.93
C THR A 299 -29.85 3.80 2.59
N ASN A 300 -28.93 4.12 3.50
CA ASN A 300 -28.96 5.39 4.22
C ASN A 300 -28.40 6.55 3.37
N LEU A 301 -27.35 6.31 2.59
CA LEU A 301 -26.79 7.31 1.69
C LEU A 301 -27.78 7.69 0.58
N ASP A 302 -28.55 6.74 0.03
CA ASP A 302 -29.60 7.03 -0.95
C ASP A 302 -30.70 7.91 -0.34
N LYS A 303 -31.13 7.62 0.91
CA LYS A 303 -32.08 8.48 1.64
C LYS A 303 -31.51 9.87 1.87
N LEU A 304 -30.26 9.96 2.31
CA LEU A 304 -29.57 11.23 2.57
C LEU A 304 -29.54 12.10 1.31
N ILE A 305 -29.08 11.54 0.18
CA ILE A 305 -29.06 12.22 -1.11
C ILE A 305 -30.46 12.70 -1.49
N ARG A 306 -31.47 11.82 -1.40
CA ARG A 306 -32.86 12.12 -1.76
C ARG A 306 -33.42 13.28 -0.94
N TYR A 307 -33.30 13.23 0.39
CA TYR A 307 -33.94 14.21 1.28
C TYR A 307 -33.19 15.55 1.33
N VAL A 308 -31.86 15.55 1.23
CA VAL A 308 -31.11 16.82 1.15
C VAL A 308 -31.42 17.52 -0.18
N ASN A 309 -31.32 16.81 -1.31
CA ASN A 309 -31.52 17.39 -2.64
C ASN A 309 -33.00 17.72 -2.93
N GLY A 310 -33.94 17.05 -2.25
CA GLY A 310 -35.38 17.31 -2.38
C GLY A 310 -35.81 18.68 -1.86
N ASN A 311 -34.95 19.40 -1.13
CA ASN A 311 -35.23 20.73 -0.61
C ASN A 311 -34.10 21.71 -0.95
N VAL A 312 -34.30 22.48 -2.02
CA VAL A 312 -33.35 23.50 -2.50
C VAL A 312 -33.02 24.58 -1.48
N THR A 313 -33.86 24.80 -0.46
CA THR A 313 -33.58 25.79 0.60
C THR A 313 -32.39 25.42 1.48
N HIS A 314 -31.92 24.17 1.43
CA HIS A 314 -30.68 23.78 2.09
C HIS A 314 -29.44 24.43 1.46
N GLY A 315 -29.49 24.81 0.17
CA GLY A 315 -28.32 25.35 -0.54
C GLY A 315 -27.17 24.34 -0.65
N VAL A 316 -27.49 23.04 -0.59
CA VAL A 316 -26.54 21.92 -0.63
C VAL A 316 -27.01 20.92 -1.69
N HIS A 317 -26.09 20.44 -2.50
CA HIS A 317 -26.31 19.39 -3.49
C HIS A 317 -25.40 18.20 -3.20
N VAL A 318 -25.97 17.03 -2.94
CA VAL A 318 -25.28 15.82 -2.47
C VAL A 318 -25.33 14.75 -3.53
N PHE A 319 -24.20 14.08 -3.79
CA PHE A 319 -24.14 12.99 -4.76
C PHE A 319 -23.01 12.01 -4.42
N TYR A 320 -23.14 10.77 -4.87
CA TYR A 320 -22.02 9.82 -4.85
C TYR A 320 -20.90 10.32 -5.75
N SER A 321 -19.68 10.21 -5.27
CA SER A 321 -18.50 10.68 -5.96
C SER A 321 -17.30 9.78 -5.67
N THR A 322 -16.17 10.16 -6.24
CA THR A 322 -14.88 9.51 -6.02
C THR A 322 -13.80 10.60 -5.85
N PRO A 323 -12.61 10.27 -5.33
CA PRO A 323 -11.55 11.25 -5.17
C PRO A 323 -11.14 11.93 -6.49
N SER A 324 -11.08 11.20 -7.60
CA SER A 324 -10.79 11.82 -8.92
C SER A 324 -11.85 12.85 -9.31
N CYS A 325 -13.13 12.55 -9.08
CA CYS A 325 -14.22 13.47 -9.41
C CYS A 325 -14.21 14.74 -8.54
N TYR A 326 -13.80 14.63 -7.29
CA TYR A 326 -13.57 15.80 -6.44
C TYR A 326 -12.44 16.69 -6.98
N VAL A 327 -11.31 16.10 -7.33
CA VAL A 327 -10.15 16.82 -7.90
C VAL A 327 -10.51 17.49 -9.22
N LYS A 328 -11.30 16.81 -10.07
CA LYS A 328 -11.83 17.37 -11.29
C LYS A 328 -12.65 18.63 -11.01
N ALA A 329 -13.58 18.56 -10.06
CA ALA A 329 -14.45 19.68 -9.72
C ALA A 329 -13.65 20.88 -9.13
N LEU A 330 -12.65 20.61 -8.28
CA LEU A 330 -11.73 21.65 -7.79
C LEU A 330 -10.96 22.36 -8.91
N THR A 331 -10.51 21.58 -9.90
CA THR A 331 -9.76 22.07 -11.05
C THR A 331 -10.64 22.89 -11.98
N ASP A 332 -11.85 22.40 -12.28
CA ASP A 332 -12.85 23.10 -13.10
C ASP A 332 -13.25 24.45 -12.45
N ALA A 333 -13.32 24.51 -11.13
CA ALA A 333 -13.59 25.74 -10.38
C ALA A 333 -12.43 26.76 -10.40
N SER A 334 -11.26 26.42 -10.97
CA SER A 334 -10.05 27.28 -11.04
C SER A 334 -9.65 27.85 -9.67
N THR A 335 -9.78 27.03 -8.62
CA THR A 335 -9.54 27.45 -7.23
C THR A 335 -8.07 27.80 -7.02
N HIS A 336 -7.77 29.01 -6.54
CA HIS A 336 -6.39 29.39 -6.19
C HIS A 336 -5.97 28.74 -4.86
N LEU A 337 -5.13 27.72 -4.95
CA LEU A 337 -4.61 26.97 -3.81
C LEU A 337 -3.25 27.52 -3.34
N PRO A 338 -2.99 27.57 -2.02
CA PRO A 338 -1.68 27.91 -1.46
C PRO A 338 -0.65 26.82 -1.76
N THR A 339 0.63 27.12 -1.55
CA THR A 339 1.74 26.17 -1.73
C THR A 339 2.30 25.67 -0.40
N LYS A 340 2.94 24.49 -0.41
CA LYS A 340 3.71 23.92 0.72
C LYS A 340 5.00 23.31 0.17
N ASP A 341 6.11 23.46 0.89
CA ASP A 341 7.43 22.99 0.44
C ASP A 341 8.01 21.84 1.28
N ASP A 342 7.84 21.85 2.61
CA ASP A 342 8.48 20.85 3.49
C ASP A 342 7.60 19.60 3.73
N ASP A 343 8.00 18.72 4.65
CA ASP A 343 7.23 17.54 5.08
C ASP A 343 6.12 17.85 6.11
N PHE A 344 5.45 16.79 6.58
CA PHE A 344 4.50 16.79 7.70
C PHE A 344 5.01 15.95 8.88
N PHE A 345 6.33 15.90 9.09
CA PHE A 345 6.94 15.21 10.24
C PHE A 345 7.49 16.20 11.28
N PRO A 346 7.49 15.82 12.58
CA PRO A 346 6.81 14.66 13.15
C PRO A 346 5.29 14.89 13.30
N TYR A 347 4.50 13.82 13.20
CA TYR A 347 3.08 13.85 13.51
C TYR A 347 2.84 13.89 15.03
N ALA A 348 1.89 14.72 15.46
CA ALA A 348 1.32 14.67 16.79
C ALA A 348 -0.20 14.87 16.73
N SER A 349 -0.93 13.92 17.30
CA SER A 349 -2.41 13.95 17.33
C SER A 349 -2.97 14.93 18.37
N SER A 350 -2.19 15.24 19.40
CA SER A 350 -2.54 16.21 20.44
C SER A 350 -1.30 16.66 21.21
N ASN A 351 -1.48 17.58 22.15
CA ASN A 351 -0.41 18.03 23.03
C ASN A 351 0.27 16.85 23.75
N ARG A 352 1.61 16.74 23.61
CA ARG A 352 2.46 15.65 24.15
C ARG A 352 2.20 14.25 23.56
N SER A 353 1.46 14.14 22.46
CA SER A 353 1.20 12.87 21.77
C SER A 353 1.97 12.82 20.46
N PHE A 354 3.31 12.86 20.52
CA PHE A 354 4.17 12.74 19.34
C PHE A 354 4.35 11.29 18.94
N TRP A 355 4.11 10.99 17.67
CA TRP A 355 4.17 9.63 17.13
C TRP A 355 5.57 9.35 16.59
N THR A 356 6.62 9.59 17.39
CA THR A 356 8.02 9.35 16.98
C THR A 356 8.57 8.03 17.52
N GLY A 357 7.82 7.33 18.38
CA GLY A 357 8.25 6.05 18.93
C GLY A 357 8.37 4.95 17.86
N TYR A 358 7.45 4.94 16.89
CA TYR A 358 7.41 3.93 15.83
C TYR A 358 8.61 4.00 14.87
N PHE A 359 9.35 5.12 14.86
CA PHE A 359 10.61 5.26 14.14
C PHE A 359 11.62 4.17 14.58
N THR A 360 11.54 3.72 15.83
CA THR A 360 12.45 2.72 16.40
C THR A 360 11.76 1.41 16.80
N SER A 361 10.45 1.40 17.04
CA SER A 361 9.71 0.19 17.43
C SER A 361 10.05 -1.02 16.56
N ARG A 362 10.32 -2.17 17.19
CA ARG A 362 10.72 -3.43 16.53
C ARG A 362 11.95 -3.27 15.61
N PRO A 363 13.11 -2.82 16.14
CA PRO A 363 14.27 -2.50 15.31
C PRO A 363 14.85 -3.74 14.61
N THR A 364 14.79 -4.92 15.24
CA THR A 364 15.23 -6.19 14.62
C THR A 364 14.41 -6.52 13.38
N PHE A 365 13.08 -6.31 13.42
CA PHE A 365 12.21 -6.54 12.27
C PHE A 365 12.49 -5.52 11.14
N LYS A 366 12.70 -4.24 11.48
CA LYS A 366 13.16 -3.23 10.51
C LYS A 366 14.49 -3.62 9.83
N GLY A 367 15.43 -4.20 10.58
CA GLY A 367 16.66 -4.77 10.02
C GLY A 367 16.39 -5.91 9.03
N MET A 368 15.55 -6.86 9.41
CA MET A 368 15.14 -7.99 8.56
C MET A 368 14.48 -7.52 7.25
N ILE A 369 13.66 -6.47 7.29
CA ILE A 369 13.06 -5.87 6.09
C ILE A 369 14.15 -5.36 5.14
N ARG A 370 15.19 -4.68 5.65
CA ARG A 370 16.29 -4.16 4.81
C ARG A 370 17.13 -5.27 4.19
N GLU A 371 17.38 -6.34 4.93
CA GLU A 371 18.07 -7.53 4.41
C GLU A 371 17.26 -8.21 3.31
N ALA A 372 15.95 -8.42 3.52
CA ALA A 372 15.06 -9.02 2.54
C ALA A 372 14.92 -8.14 1.28
N SER A 373 14.83 -6.82 1.43
CA SER A 373 14.86 -5.84 0.33
C SER A 373 16.13 -5.97 -0.51
N SER A 374 17.29 -6.03 0.15
CA SER A 374 18.59 -6.16 -0.54
C SER A 374 18.70 -7.48 -1.31
N LEU A 375 18.23 -8.59 -0.72
CA LEU A 375 18.19 -9.89 -1.37
C LEU A 375 17.22 -9.91 -2.57
N LEU A 376 16.04 -9.28 -2.44
CA LEU A 376 15.09 -9.15 -3.55
C LEU A 376 15.72 -8.40 -4.74
N GLN A 377 16.43 -7.30 -4.49
CA GLN A 377 17.12 -6.56 -5.55
C GLN A 377 18.18 -7.43 -6.25
N LEU A 378 18.95 -8.21 -5.50
CA LEU A 378 19.88 -9.17 -6.07
C LEU A 378 19.17 -10.21 -6.93
N CYS A 379 18.14 -10.87 -6.41
CA CYS A 379 17.43 -11.92 -7.13
C CYS A 379 16.77 -11.40 -8.42
N LYS A 380 16.19 -10.19 -8.41
CA LYS A 380 15.69 -9.53 -9.62
C LYS A 380 16.77 -9.33 -10.67
N GLN A 381 17.97 -8.91 -10.27
CA GLN A 381 19.10 -8.75 -11.20
C GLN A 381 19.55 -10.10 -11.76
N LEU A 382 19.72 -11.12 -10.92
CA LEU A 382 20.17 -12.45 -11.34
C LEU A 382 19.18 -13.11 -12.30
N ASP A 383 17.90 -13.04 -11.97
CA ASP A 383 16.82 -13.58 -12.79
C ASP A 383 16.77 -12.89 -14.16
N ALA A 384 16.78 -11.56 -14.18
CA ALA A 384 16.80 -10.79 -15.44
C ALA A 384 18.08 -11.02 -16.28
N LEU A 385 19.24 -11.16 -15.65
CA LEU A 385 20.53 -11.37 -16.35
C LEU A 385 20.61 -12.75 -16.99
N ALA A 386 20.09 -13.77 -16.32
CA ALA A 386 20.20 -15.14 -16.76
C ALA A 386 18.94 -15.65 -17.47
N ASP A 387 17.82 -14.91 -17.45
CA ASP A 387 16.53 -15.34 -18.01
C ASP A 387 16.14 -16.72 -17.45
N LEU A 388 15.98 -16.83 -16.13
CA LEU A 388 15.80 -18.12 -15.46
C LEU A 388 14.43 -18.74 -15.78
N GLY A 389 13.44 -17.89 -16.05
CA GLY A 389 12.17 -18.26 -16.63
C GLY A 389 11.02 -18.33 -15.61
N PRO A 390 9.85 -18.86 -16.01
CA PRO A 390 8.60 -18.65 -15.27
C PRO A 390 8.54 -19.21 -13.85
N ALA A 391 9.41 -20.17 -13.50
CA ALA A 391 9.48 -20.71 -12.15
C ALA A 391 10.12 -19.69 -11.20
N ASP A 392 11.31 -19.21 -11.56
CA ASP A 392 12.03 -18.17 -10.81
C ASP A 392 11.28 -16.82 -10.80
N ASP A 393 10.56 -16.47 -11.89
CA ASP A 393 9.65 -15.31 -11.90
C ASP A 393 8.63 -15.39 -10.74
N ALA A 394 8.11 -16.59 -10.46
CA ALA A 394 7.13 -16.82 -9.39
C ALA A 394 7.77 -16.77 -7.99
N ASP A 395 9.02 -17.21 -7.88
CA ASP A 395 9.83 -17.11 -6.66
C ASP A 395 10.14 -15.64 -6.34
N VAL A 396 10.59 -14.88 -7.34
CA VAL A 396 10.80 -13.42 -7.24
C VAL A 396 9.49 -12.68 -6.93
N GLU A 397 8.35 -13.07 -7.53
CA GLU A 397 7.05 -12.49 -7.17
C GLU A 397 6.66 -12.82 -5.71
N THR A 398 6.99 -14.01 -5.21
CA THR A 398 6.77 -14.37 -3.80
C THR A 398 7.61 -13.51 -2.86
N MET A 399 8.87 -13.27 -3.20
CA MET A 399 9.72 -12.33 -2.48
C MET A 399 9.17 -10.91 -2.53
N ALA A 400 8.78 -10.43 -3.72
CA ALA A 400 8.22 -9.09 -3.91
C ALA A 400 6.95 -8.87 -3.08
N ARG A 401 6.04 -9.86 -3.04
CA ARG A 401 4.81 -9.77 -2.22
C ARG A 401 5.10 -9.71 -0.72
N ALA A 402 6.11 -10.45 -0.24
CA ALA A 402 6.50 -10.42 1.16
C ALA A 402 7.16 -9.08 1.55
N SER A 403 8.11 -8.59 0.73
CA SER A 403 8.74 -7.29 0.93
C SER A 403 7.75 -6.13 0.84
N ALA A 404 6.83 -6.17 -0.13
CA ALA A 404 5.77 -5.19 -0.30
C ALA A 404 4.81 -5.16 0.90
N LEU A 405 4.39 -6.34 1.38
CA LEU A 405 3.54 -6.44 2.56
C LEU A 405 4.19 -5.81 3.80
N ALA A 406 5.49 -6.02 3.96
CA ALA A 406 6.23 -5.48 5.10
C ALA A 406 6.33 -3.94 5.11
N GLN A 407 6.00 -3.26 4.00
CA GLN A 407 6.00 -1.79 3.93
C GLN A 407 4.75 -1.15 4.50
N HIS A 408 3.69 -1.92 4.78
CA HIS A 408 2.44 -1.41 5.33
C HIS A 408 2.68 -0.57 6.59
N HIS A 409 1.87 0.48 6.79
CA HIS A 409 2.00 1.42 7.91
C HIS A 409 1.78 0.83 9.31
N ASP A 410 1.36 -0.44 9.44
CA ASP A 410 1.44 -1.19 10.71
C ASP A 410 2.52 -2.28 10.75
N ALA A 411 3.14 -2.57 9.62
CA ALA A 411 4.20 -3.56 9.50
C ALA A 411 5.57 -2.94 9.82
N VAL A 412 6.16 -2.18 8.88
CA VAL A 412 7.52 -1.62 9.03
C VAL A 412 7.62 -0.70 10.25
N THR A 413 6.55 -0.02 10.62
CA THR A 413 6.45 0.86 11.80
C THR A 413 6.54 0.08 13.11
N GLY A 414 6.17 -1.21 13.08
CA GLY A 414 6.13 -2.08 14.23
C GLY A 414 4.94 -1.86 15.16
N THR A 415 3.86 -1.24 14.67
CA THR A 415 2.64 -0.93 15.44
C THR A 415 1.58 -2.05 15.41
N ALA A 416 1.77 -3.09 14.59
CA ALA A 416 0.95 -4.30 14.64
C ALA A 416 1.14 -5.14 15.93
N LYS A 417 0.13 -5.98 16.23
CA LYS A 417 0.20 -6.98 17.30
C LYS A 417 1.33 -7.98 17.06
N GLU A 418 1.80 -8.57 18.16
CA GLU A 418 2.93 -9.51 18.16
C GLU A 418 2.71 -10.72 17.23
N ASN A 419 1.52 -11.32 17.22
CA ASN A 419 1.19 -12.43 16.34
C ASN A 419 1.20 -12.04 14.85
N VAL A 420 0.83 -10.78 14.54
CA VAL A 420 0.86 -10.22 13.18
C VAL A 420 2.29 -9.96 12.73
N THR A 421 3.10 -9.36 13.61
CA THR A 421 4.54 -9.17 13.36
C THR A 421 5.22 -10.51 13.03
N ARG A 422 4.93 -11.56 13.80
CA ARG A 422 5.46 -12.91 13.53
C ARG A 422 4.99 -13.49 12.19
N ASP A 423 3.80 -13.13 11.71
CA ASP A 423 3.36 -13.52 10.36
C ASP A 423 4.18 -12.79 9.27
N TYR A 424 4.48 -11.51 9.45
CA TYR A 424 5.37 -10.78 8.53
C TYR A 424 6.78 -11.37 8.52
N GLU A 425 7.38 -11.61 9.69
CA GLU A 425 8.70 -12.25 9.83
C GLU A 425 8.71 -13.62 9.15
N ARG A 426 7.66 -14.44 9.36
CA ARG A 426 7.51 -15.74 8.71
C ARG A 426 7.49 -15.62 7.19
N ARG A 427 6.75 -14.64 6.64
CA ARG A 427 6.67 -14.42 5.19
C ARG A 427 8.00 -13.95 4.60
N LEU A 428 8.70 -13.05 5.27
CA LEU A 428 10.05 -12.63 4.86
C LEU A 428 11.04 -13.81 4.94
N ALA A 429 10.96 -14.65 5.97
CA ALA A 429 11.81 -15.84 6.09
C ALA A 429 11.54 -16.87 4.98
N VAL A 430 10.29 -17.01 4.53
CA VAL A 430 9.96 -17.81 3.34
C VAL A 430 10.56 -17.16 2.09
N ALA A 431 10.37 -15.85 1.90
CA ALA A 431 10.97 -15.11 0.78
C ALA A 431 12.50 -15.26 0.71
N THR A 432 13.20 -15.23 1.84
CA THR A 432 14.66 -15.46 1.88
C THR A 432 15.05 -16.84 1.35
N LYS A 433 14.22 -17.87 1.59
CA LYS A 433 14.47 -19.22 1.04
C LYS A 433 14.25 -19.26 -0.47
N GLU A 434 13.23 -18.58 -0.98
CA GLU A 434 13.04 -18.45 -2.43
C GLU A 434 14.20 -17.71 -3.08
N GLY A 435 14.76 -16.69 -2.41
CA GLY A 435 15.97 -16.02 -2.88
C GLY A 435 17.19 -16.96 -2.97
N GLU A 436 17.34 -17.92 -2.05
CA GLU A 436 18.37 -18.96 -2.15
C GLU A 436 18.15 -19.86 -3.39
N VAL A 437 16.89 -20.18 -3.73
CA VAL A 437 16.56 -20.95 -4.94
C VAL A 437 17.02 -20.20 -6.18
N VAL A 438 16.60 -18.95 -6.34
CA VAL A 438 16.95 -18.09 -7.49
C VAL A 438 18.48 -17.96 -7.65
N ILE A 439 19.20 -17.75 -6.55
CA ILE A 439 20.68 -17.69 -6.58
C ILE A 439 21.27 -19.00 -7.08
N ASN A 440 20.78 -20.15 -6.60
CA ASN A 440 21.31 -21.45 -7.01
C ASN A 440 20.98 -21.77 -8.47
N ASP A 441 19.81 -21.37 -8.97
CA ASP A 441 19.41 -21.60 -10.35
C ASP A 441 20.14 -20.69 -11.34
N TYR A 442 20.38 -19.43 -10.96
CA TYR A 442 21.34 -18.55 -11.63
C TYR A 442 22.72 -19.20 -11.75
N LEU A 443 23.27 -19.67 -10.63
CA LEU A 443 24.58 -20.29 -10.60
C LEU A 443 24.63 -21.51 -11.52
N LYS A 444 23.64 -22.42 -11.43
CA LYS A 444 23.55 -23.59 -12.32
C LYS A 444 23.60 -23.22 -13.80
N LYS A 445 22.98 -22.11 -14.19
CA LYS A 445 22.95 -21.64 -15.58
C LYS A 445 24.29 -21.05 -16.05
N ILE A 446 25.02 -20.36 -15.16
CA ILE A 446 26.30 -19.72 -15.52
C ILE A 446 27.52 -20.65 -15.36
N TYR A 447 27.41 -21.77 -14.65
CA TYR A 447 28.52 -22.72 -14.53
C TYR A 447 28.89 -23.32 -15.91
N PRO A 448 30.19 -23.59 -16.18
CA PRO A 448 30.63 -24.09 -17.48
C PRO A 448 29.92 -25.39 -17.90
N LYS A 449 29.56 -25.47 -19.18
CA LYS A 449 28.98 -26.69 -19.79
C LYS A 449 29.91 -27.87 -19.56
N GLY A 450 29.45 -28.87 -18.80
CA GLY A 450 30.24 -30.07 -18.43
C GLY A 450 30.32 -30.33 -16.92
N VAL A 451 30.01 -29.33 -16.09
CA VAL A 451 29.84 -29.53 -14.64
C VAL A 451 28.43 -30.10 -14.39
N THR A 452 28.33 -31.39 -14.08
CA THR A 452 27.05 -32.10 -13.94
C THR A 452 26.28 -31.77 -12.65
N LYS A 453 26.98 -31.28 -11.62
CA LYS A 453 26.40 -30.77 -10.37
C LYS A 453 27.24 -29.61 -9.84
N PRO A 454 26.84 -28.35 -10.08
CA PRO A 454 27.49 -27.21 -9.42
C PRO A 454 27.30 -27.30 -7.91
N PRO A 455 28.26 -26.79 -7.11
CA PRO A 455 28.10 -26.75 -5.66
C PRO A 455 26.86 -25.92 -5.29
N ARG A 456 26.12 -26.39 -4.29
CA ARG A 456 24.95 -25.68 -3.77
C ARG A 456 25.41 -24.56 -2.85
N HIS A 457 24.84 -23.39 -3.03
CA HIS A 457 25.06 -22.23 -2.19
C HIS A 457 23.99 -22.13 -1.12
N TYR A 458 24.40 -21.70 0.07
CA TYR A 458 23.53 -21.55 1.23
C TYR A 458 23.63 -20.11 1.75
N ILE A 459 22.49 -19.51 2.06
CA ILE A 459 22.44 -18.24 2.77
C ILE A 459 22.54 -18.54 4.28
N CYS A 460 23.42 -17.82 4.98
CA CYS A 460 23.54 -17.88 6.43
C CYS A 460 22.92 -16.64 7.07
N PRO A 461 21.63 -16.69 7.47
CA PRO A 461 20.92 -15.51 7.98
C PRO A 461 21.36 -15.07 9.39
N LEU A 462 22.13 -15.89 10.10
CA LEU A 462 22.54 -15.65 11.49
C LEU A 462 24.03 -15.29 11.61
N VAL A 463 24.62 -14.71 10.57
CA VAL A 463 26.02 -14.27 10.58
C VAL A 463 26.29 -13.20 11.63
N ASN A 464 25.31 -12.36 11.94
CA ASN A 464 25.35 -11.38 13.04
C ASN A 464 25.48 -12.03 14.43
N GLU A 465 24.96 -13.25 14.58
CA GLU A 465 25.11 -14.10 15.77
C GLU A 465 26.32 -15.04 15.66
N THR A 466 27.16 -14.88 14.64
CA THR A 466 28.33 -15.73 14.33
C THR A 466 27.93 -17.19 14.10
N ILE A 467 26.78 -17.44 13.48
CA ILE A 467 26.23 -18.77 13.18
C ILE A 467 26.09 -18.95 11.67
N CYS A 468 26.68 -20.03 11.16
CA CYS A 468 26.47 -20.47 9.78
C CYS A 468 26.52 -21.99 9.74
N ASN A 469 25.35 -22.64 9.83
CA ASN A 469 25.25 -24.10 9.95
C ASN A 469 25.86 -24.83 8.74
N ALA A 470 25.79 -24.23 7.55
CA ALA A 470 26.31 -24.83 6.32
C ALA A 470 27.83 -25.06 6.33
N ILE A 471 28.58 -24.37 7.19
CA ILE A 471 30.05 -24.49 7.25
C ILE A 471 30.56 -25.02 8.60
N LYS A 472 29.67 -25.36 9.54
CA LYS A 472 30.02 -25.74 10.92
C LYS A 472 30.94 -26.96 10.96
N ASP A 473 30.56 -27.99 10.21
CA ASP A 473 31.23 -29.29 10.19
C ASP A 473 32.07 -29.49 8.92
N GLU A 474 32.27 -28.43 8.13
CA GLU A 474 32.96 -28.48 6.84
C GLU A 474 34.42 -28.02 6.97
N PRO A 475 35.42 -28.90 6.71
CA PRO A 475 36.84 -28.54 6.83
C PRO A 475 37.34 -27.64 5.70
N THR A 476 36.63 -27.62 4.57
CA THR A 476 36.94 -26.78 3.40
C THR A 476 35.64 -26.41 2.72
N PHE A 477 35.46 -25.13 2.44
CA PHE A 477 34.27 -24.58 1.80
C PHE A 477 34.64 -23.39 0.90
N ALA A 478 33.74 -23.04 -0.01
CA ALA A 478 33.88 -21.87 -0.87
C ALA A 478 32.96 -20.75 -0.37
N VAL A 479 33.45 -19.51 -0.43
CA VAL A 479 32.66 -18.31 -0.17
C VAL A 479 32.52 -17.55 -1.48
N THR A 480 31.28 -17.38 -1.94
CA THR A 480 30.97 -16.54 -3.10
C THR A 480 30.47 -15.20 -2.60
N VAL A 481 31.07 -14.12 -3.09
CA VAL A 481 30.68 -12.75 -2.72
C VAL A 481 30.20 -12.06 -3.98
N PHE A 482 28.98 -11.55 -3.93
CA PHE A 482 28.35 -10.85 -5.04
C PHE A 482 28.24 -9.36 -4.72
N ASN A 483 28.56 -8.50 -5.69
CA ASN A 483 28.39 -7.06 -5.60
C ASN A 483 27.24 -6.66 -6.53
N SER A 484 26.08 -6.33 -5.96
CA SER A 484 24.91 -5.88 -6.72
C SER A 484 24.95 -4.39 -7.10
N ASN A 485 26.01 -3.67 -6.71
CA ASN A 485 26.22 -2.29 -7.09
C ASN A 485 26.90 -2.18 -8.45
N SER A 486 26.64 -1.09 -9.16
CA SER A 486 27.29 -0.78 -10.45
C SER A 486 28.73 -0.28 -10.33
N ARG A 487 29.30 -0.26 -9.11
CA ARG A 487 30.66 0.21 -8.83
C ARG A 487 31.44 -0.87 -8.12
N GLN A 488 32.72 -0.96 -8.46
CA GLN A 488 33.65 -1.88 -7.82
C GLN A 488 33.68 -1.66 -6.30
N TYR A 489 33.57 -2.74 -5.53
CA TYR A 489 33.69 -2.74 -4.08
C TYR A 489 35.08 -3.23 -3.67
N SER A 490 35.72 -2.50 -2.75
CA SER A 490 36.95 -2.92 -2.07
C SER A 490 36.76 -2.73 -0.58
N GLY A 491 36.89 -3.81 0.18
CA GLY A 491 36.64 -3.78 1.61
C GLY A 491 36.90 -5.14 2.26
N PHE A 492 36.18 -5.41 3.34
CA PHE A 492 36.28 -6.66 4.08
C PHE A 492 34.92 -7.33 4.19
N ILE A 493 34.94 -8.66 4.24
CA ILE A 493 33.81 -9.47 4.67
C ILE A 493 34.20 -10.26 5.92
N THR A 494 33.21 -10.64 6.72
CA THR A 494 33.38 -11.50 7.88
C THR A 494 32.64 -12.82 7.67
N VAL A 495 33.30 -13.93 8.00
CA VAL A 495 32.73 -15.27 7.91
C VAL A 495 32.88 -15.99 9.25
N PRO A 496 31.80 -16.54 9.84
CA PRO A 496 31.91 -17.37 11.04
C PRO A 496 32.88 -18.54 10.83
N TYR A 497 33.78 -18.80 11.77
CA TYR A 497 34.84 -19.79 11.60
C TYR A 497 35.13 -20.62 12.85
N TYR A 498 35.28 -21.93 12.67
CA TYR A 498 35.31 -22.91 13.77
C TYR A 498 36.71 -23.41 14.13
N SER A 499 37.74 -23.07 13.34
CA SER A 499 39.12 -23.54 13.53
C SER A 499 40.08 -22.42 13.96
N LYS A 500 41.18 -22.79 14.62
CA LYS A 500 42.23 -21.83 15.07
C LYS A 500 43.17 -21.36 13.96
N GLN A 501 43.12 -22.00 12.80
CA GLN A 501 43.99 -21.74 11.65
C GLN A 501 43.12 -21.74 10.41
N ALA A 502 43.33 -20.76 9.53
CA ALA A 502 42.63 -20.64 8.25
C ALA A 502 43.63 -20.42 7.13
N MET A 503 43.37 -21.01 5.97
CA MET A 503 44.07 -20.70 4.72
C MET A 503 43.01 -20.32 3.69
N VAL A 504 43.04 -19.06 3.23
CA VAL A 504 42.11 -18.56 2.21
C VAL A 504 42.87 -18.40 0.90
N MET A 505 42.26 -18.88 -0.18
CA MET A 505 42.77 -18.76 -1.54
C MET A 505 41.79 -17.95 -2.38
N ASN A 506 42.30 -17.10 -3.25
CA ASN A 506 41.49 -16.40 -4.25
C ASN A 506 41.14 -17.35 -5.42
N PRO A 507 40.31 -16.92 -6.39
CA PRO A 507 39.97 -17.75 -7.55
C PRO A 507 41.15 -18.19 -8.43
N LYS A 508 42.33 -17.56 -8.30
CA LYS A 508 43.57 -17.93 -8.99
C LYS A 508 44.42 -18.94 -8.21
N GLY A 509 43.99 -19.35 -7.02
CA GLY A 509 44.72 -20.25 -6.12
C GLY A 509 45.81 -19.54 -5.29
N GLU A 510 45.84 -18.21 -5.30
CA GLU A 510 46.83 -17.42 -4.54
C GLU A 510 46.35 -17.23 -3.10
N ARG A 511 47.27 -17.27 -2.14
CA ARG A 511 46.94 -17.04 -0.73
C ARG A 511 46.51 -15.60 -0.49
N VAL A 512 45.39 -15.43 0.18
CA VAL A 512 44.88 -14.14 0.63
C VAL A 512 45.27 -13.94 2.10
N ALA A 513 45.84 -12.78 2.42
CA ALA A 513 46.11 -12.42 3.80
C ALA A 513 44.79 -12.16 4.53
N VAL A 514 44.56 -12.86 5.64
CA VAL A 514 43.31 -12.82 6.41
C VAL A 514 43.60 -12.63 7.88
N GLN A 515 42.63 -12.09 8.60
CA GLN A 515 42.71 -11.94 10.05
C GLN A 515 41.70 -12.87 10.71
N LEU A 516 42.18 -13.68 11.66
CA LEU A 516 41.31 -14.50 12.50
C LEU A 516 41.05 -13.76 13.82
N MET A 517 39.79 -13.42 14.07
CA MET A 517 39.37 -12.72 15.28
C MET A 517 38.60 -13.65 16.19
N LYS A 518 38.78 -13.53 17.51
CA LYS A 518 37.88 -14.20 18.47
C LYS A 518 36.54 -13.49 18.44
N THR A 519 35.47 -14.28 18.38
CA THR A 519 34.11 -13.75 18.45
C THR A 519 33.81 -13.16 19.82
N PHE A 520 32.97 -12.13 19.83
CA PHE A 520 32.44 -11.58 21.07
C PHE A 520 31.38 -12.54 21.63
N GLN A 521 31.66 -13.11 22.79
CA GLN A 521 30.80 -14.06 23.48
C GLN A 521 30.10 -13.37 24.65
N VAL A 522 28.77 -13.43 24.66
CA VAL A 522 27.93 -12.98 25.77
C VAL A 522 27.23 -14.21 26.31
N SER A 523 27.20 -14.38 27.63
CA SER A 523 26.65 -15.58 28.28
C SER A 523 25.19 -15.87 27.90
N SER A 524 24.41 -14.84 27.57
CA SER A 524 23.02 -14.99 27.13
C SER A 524 22.86 -15.54 25.70
N MET A 525 23.95 -15.59 24.92
CA MET A 525 23.98 -16.09 23.55
C MET A 525 24.94 -17.28 23.40
N ASP A 526 25.39 -17.88 24.50
CA ASP A 526 26.32 -19.00 24.46
C ASP A 526 25.58 -20.28 24.02
N THR A 527 25.71 -20.62 22.74
CA THR A 527 25.17 -21.87 22.19
C THR A 527 26.28 -22.64 21.51
N ALA A 528 26.24 -23.98 21.59
CA ALA A 528 27.23 -24.88 20.98
C ALA A 528 27.30 -24.82 19.43
N VAL A 529 26.55 -23.91 18.82
CA VAL A 529 26.47 -23.70 17.37
C VAL A 529 27.25 -22.47 16.93
N ARG A 530 27.54 -21.52 17.83
CA ARG A 530 28.29 -20.31 17.49
C ARG A 530 29.74 -20.61 17.14
N ALA A 531 30.23 -19.93 16.12
CA ALA A 531 31.63 -19.99 15.77
C ALA A 531 32.49 -19.30 16.86
N PRO A 532 33.58 -19.93 17.33
CA PRO A 532 34.51 -19.30 18.25
C PRO A 532 35.33 -18.18 17.60
N TYR A 533 35.47 -18.16 16.27
CA TYR A 533 36.21 -17.14 15.54
C TYR A 533 35.39 -16.52 14.40
N GLU A 534 35.79 -15.34 13.96
CA GLU A 534 35.39 -14.72 12.70
C GLU A 534 36.62 -14.56 11.82
N LEU A 535 36.49 -14.94 10.55
CA LEU A 535 37.51 -14.75 9.54
C LEU A 535 37.23 -13.46 8.77
N VAL A 536 38.13 -12.48 8.89
CA VAL A 536 38.06 -11.22 8.17
C VAL A 536 38.86 -11.36 6.88
N ILE A 537 38.18 -11.25 5.74
CA ILE A 537 38.75 -11.50 4.41
C ILE A 537 38.68 -10.20 3.60
N PRO A 538 39.81 -9.67 3.09
CA PRO A 538 39.79 -8.57 2.16
C PRO A 538 39.23 -9.04 0.81
N VAL A 539 38.31 -8.27 0.24
CA VAL A 539 37.67 -8.57 -1.04
C VAL A 539 37.75 -7.36 -1.97
N GLN A 540 37.94 -7.65 -3.25
CA GLN A 540 37.83 -6.69 -4.34
C GLN A 540 36.94 -7.30 -5.42
N ILE A 541 35.75 -6.72 -5.62
CA ILE A 541 34.68 -7.30 -6.43
C ILE A 541 34.24 -6.26 -7.45
N GLY A 542 34.39 -6.63 -8.73
CA GLY A 542 34.04 -5.80 -9.88
C GLY A 542 32.55 -5.61 -10.07
#